data_AF-A0A318E0I3-F1
#
_entry.id   AF-A0A318E0I3-F1
#
_cell.length_a   1.000
_cell.length_b   1.000
_cell.length_c   1.000
_cell.angle_alpha   90.00
_cell.angle_beta   90.00
_cell.angle_gamma   90.00
#
_symmetry.space_group_name_H-M   'P 1'
#
loop_
_entity.id
_entity.type
_entity.pdbx_description
1 polymer ?
#
loop_
_entity_poly.entity_id
_entity_poly.type
_entity_poly.pdbx_seq_one_letter_code
_entity_poly.pdbx_strand_id
1 'polypeptide(L)'
;MSGIRFLGPYDDRVAAELPQGFVVGHCKGDRRIEPGGLIYGVSRRLGEQEWSDDQGRVMTVIVEDFDLDAPGLRNWSTGTE
;
A
#
# COMPACT_ATOMS: atom_id res chain seq x y z
N MET A 1 0.09 -17.94 7.16
CA MET A 1 0.12 -16.46 7.15
C MET A 1 -0.54 -15.99 5.87
N SER A 2 -1.68 -15.31 5.94
CA SER A 2 -2.30 -14.67 4.78
C SER A 2 -1.56 -13.36 4.50
N GLY A 3 -0.83 -13.29 3.39
CA GLY A 3 -0.20 -12.05 2.95
C GLY A 3 -1.24 -10.98 2.60
N ILE A 4 -0.85 -9.71 2.68
CA ILE A 4 -1.68 -8.57 2.34
C ILE A 4 -1.51 -8.30 0.85
N ARG A 5 -2.59 -8.05 0.12
CA ARG A 5 -2.50 -7.88 -1.34
C ARG A 5 -2.00 -6.48 -1.66
N PHE A 6 -0.92 -6.40 -2.42
CA PHE A 6 -0.41 -5.14 -2.95
C PHE A 6 -1.19 -4.78 -4.22
N LEU A 7 -1.84 -3.62 -4.25
CA LEU A 7 -2.74 -3.24 -5.36
C LEU A 7 -2.06 -2.44 -6.46
N GLY A 8 -0.94 -1.80 -6.17
CA GLY A 8 -0.32 -0.88 -7.10
C GLY A 8 0.75 -0.03 -6.46
N PRO A 9 1.76 0.39 -7.22
CA PRO A 9 1.99 1.80 -7.38
C PRO A 9 0.98 2.43 -8.38
N TYR A 10 0.33 3.52 -7.98
CA TYR A 10 -0.44 4.46 -8.81
C TYR A 10 0.41 5.74 -8.98
N ASP A 11 1.37 5.70 -9.90
CA ASP A 11 2.51 6.61 -9.86
C ASP A 11 3.28 6.50 -8.53
N ASP A 12 3.48 7.58 -7.76
CA ASP A 12 4.23 7.59 -6.49
C ASP A 12 3.41 7.07 -5.30
N ARG A 13 2.11 6.91 -5.50
CA ARG A 13 1.14 6.39 -4.54
C ARG A 13 1.14 4.88 -4.51
N VAL A 14 0.95 4.27 -3.35
CA VAL A 14 0.86 2.83 -3.17
C VAL A 14 -0.33 2.42 -2.30
N ALA A 15 -0.94 1.27 -2.61
CA ALA A 15 -2.08 0.77 -1.86
C ALA A 15 -1.96 -0.72 -1.53
N ALA A 16 -2.49 -1.09 -0.38
CA ALA A 16 -2.57 -2.45 0.13
C ALA A 16 -3.99 -2.78 0.60
N GLU A 17 -4.47 -3.98 0.29
CA GLU A 17 -5.78 -4.48 0.67
C GLU A 17 -5.69 -5.44 1.87
N LEU A 18 -6.34 -5.06 2.97
CA LEU A 18 -6.47 -5.84 4.19
C LEU A 18 -7.93 -6.28 4.36
N PRO A 19 -8.20 -7.32 5.19
CA PRO A 19 -9.57 -7.70 5.52
C PRO A 19 -10.42 -6.57 6.13
N GLN A 20 -9.77 -5.54 6.71
CA GLN A 20 -10.42 -4.40 7.33
C GLN A 20 -10.60 -3.19 6.40
N GLY A 21 -10.12 -3.23 5.15
CA GLY A 21 -10.15 -2.11 4.20
C GLY A 21 -8.81 -1.88 3.51
N PHE A 22 -8.53 -0.65 3.08
CA PHE A 22 -7.31 -0.32 2.36
C PHE A 22 -6.33 0.48 3.22
N VAL A 23 -5.03 0.28 3.01
CA VAL A 23 -3.97 1.14 3.52
C VAL A 23 -3.30 1.78 2.32
N VAL A 24 -3.19 3.10 2.34
CA VAL A 24 -2.67 3.90 1.21
C VAL A 24 -1.59 4.87 1.68
N GLY A 25 -0.70 5.23 0.76
CA GLY A 25 0.39 6.14 1.06
C GLY A 25 1.27 6.38 -0.15
N HIS A 26 2.47 6.91 0.07
CA HIS A 26 3.46 7.10 -1.00
C HIS A 26 4.74 6.31 -0.73
N CYS A 27 5.35 5.80 -1.80
CA CYS A 27 6.61 5.08 -1.72
C CYS A 27 7.78 6.07 -1.66
N LYS A 28 8.65 5.90 -0.67
CA LYS A 28 9.88 6.66 -0.51
C LYS A 28 11.04 5.84 -1.08
N GLY A 29 11.53 6.24 -2.26
CA GLY A 29 12.65 5.59 -2.94
C GLY A 29 12.22 4.59 -4.01
N ASP A 30 13.06 3.58 -4.26
CA ASP A 30 12.87 2.62 -5.37
C ASP A 30 11.63 1.74 -5.15
N ARG A 31 10.76 1.71 -6.17
CA ARG A 31 9.60 0.82 -6.23
C ARG A 31 10.09 -0.56 -6.70
N ARG A 32 10.32 -1.48 -5.76
CA ARG A 32 10.90 -2.81 -6.06
C ARG A 32 9.89 -3.95 -6.01
N ILE A 33 8.69 -3.71 -5.49
CA ILE A 33 7.64 -4.72 -5.30
C ILE A 33 6.61 -4.60 -6.42
N GLU A 34 6.27 -5.73 -7.03
CA GLU A 34 5.33 -5.80 -8.15
C GLU A 34 3.87 -5.81 -7.68
N PRO A 35 2.98 -5.07 -8.36
CA PRO A 35 1.55 -5.08 -8.04
C PRO A 35 0.92 -6.47 -8.21
N GLY A 36 -0.11 -6.74 -7.42
CA GLY A 36 -0.80 -8.03 -7.36
C GLY A 36 -0.10 -9.07 -6.47
N GLY A 37 1.14 -8.80 -6.03
CA GLY A 37 1.89 -9.63 -5.11
C GLY A 37 1.37 -9.60 -3.67
N LEU A 38 1.89 -10.50 -2.85
CA LEU A 38 1.65 -10.52 -1.41
C LEU A 38 2.75 -9.74 -0.70
N ILE A 39 2.36 -8.87 0.22
CA ILE A 39 3.25 -8.09 1.07
C ILE A 39 2.96 -8.30 2.55
N TYR A 40 3.95 -7.97 3.37
CA TYR A 40 3.97 -8.06 4.82
C TYR A 40 4.44 -6.72 5.40
N GLY A 41 4.25 -6.53 6.71
CA GLY A 41 4.64 -5.29 7.41
C GLY A 41 3.64 -4.14 7.29
N VAL A 42 2.53 -4.33 6.56
CA VAL A 42 1.48 -3.33 6.45
C VAL A 42 0.68 -3.24 7.76
N SER A 43 0.54 -2.03 8.28
CA SER A 43 -0.26 -1.74 9.47
C SER A 43 -1.20 -0.56 9.25
N ARG A 44 -2.37 -0.59 9.90
CA ARG A 44 -3.34 0.52 9.91
C ARG A 44 -2.87 1.64 10.85
N ARG A 45 -1.80 2.33 10.46
CA ARG A 45 -1.16 3.40 11.24
C ARG A 45 -0.56 4.44 10.29
N LEU A 46 -0.71 5.73 10.60
CA LEU A 46 -0.08 6.79 9.81
C LEU A 46 1.45 6.80 10.00
N GLY A 47 2.14 7.32 8.98
CA GLY A 47 3.59 7.53 8.99
C GLY A 47 4.39 6.44 8.29
N GLU A 48 5.72 6.46 8.49
CA GLU A 48 6.66 5.58 7.80
C GLU A 48 6.50 4.12 8.25
N GLN A 49 6.45 3.22 7.25
CA GLN A 49 6.35 1.79 7.39
C GLN A 49 7.24 1.08 6.35
N GLU A 50 7.71 -0.10 6.70
CA GLU A 50 8.44 -0.97 5.78
C GLU A 50 7.54 -2.11 5.33
N TRP A 51 7.29 -2.19 4.02
CA TRP A 51 6.54 -3.27 3.42
C TRP A 51 7.49 -4.19 2.67
N SER A 52 7.32 -5.49 2.83
CA SER A 52 8.18 -6.49 2.20
C SER A 52 7.38 -7.55 1.48
N ASP A 53 7.86 -8.06 0.35
CA ASP A 53 7.25 -9.20 -0.32
C ASP A 53 7.86 -10.55 0.10
N ASP A 54 7.38 -11.63 -0.50
CA ASP A 54 7.87 -13.00 -0.27
C ASP A 54 9.29 -13.24 -0.82
N GLN A 55 9.77 -12.38 -1.72
CA GLN A 55 11.13 -12.40 -2.26
C GLN A 55 12.12 -11.62 -1.39
N GLY A 56 11.65 -11.02 -0.29
CA GLY A 56 12.49 -10.22 0.62
C GLY A 56 12.81 -8.82 0.08
N ARG A 57 12.14 -8.36 -0.97
CA ARG A 57 12.24 -6.98 -1.44
C ARG A 57 11.48 -6.09 -0.48
N VAL A 58 12.11 -4.99 -0.07
CA VAL A 58 11.53 -4.03 0.90
C VAL A 58 11.29 -2.70 0.21
N MET A 59 10.16 -2.08 0.52
CA MET A 59 9.87 -0.69 0.20
C MET A 59 9.48 0.09 1.45
N THR A 60 9.89 1.36 1.50
CA THR A 60 9.47 2.27 2.56
C THR A 60 8.24 3.04 2.09
N VAL A 61 7.16 2.95 2.84
CA VAL A 61 5.88 3.61 2.54
C VAL A 61 5.55 4.59 3.64
N ILE A 62 5.25 5.83 3.28
CA ILE A 62 4.65 6.80 4.19
C ILE A 62 3.14 6.66 4.06
N VAL A 63 2.52 6.01 5.05
CA VAL A 63 1.07 5.80 5.10
C VAL A 63 0.39 7.10 5.47
N GLU A 64 -0.57 7.51 4.63
CA GLU A 64 -1.32 8.75 4.79
C GLU A 64 -2.79 8.52 5.16
N ASP A 65 -3.34 7.36 4.78
CA ASP A 65 -4.70 6.96 5.14
C ASP A 65 -4.80 5.43 5.18
N PHE A 66 -5.71 4.93 6.01
CA PHE A 66 -6.03 3.52 6.12
C PHE A 66 -7.52 3.24 6.40
N ASP A 67 -8.35 4.28 6.33
CA ASP A 67 -9.79 4.19 6.57
C ASP A 67 -10.60 4.50 5.31
N LEU A 68 -10.13 3.94 4.19
CA LEU A 68 -10.78 4.08 2.89
C LEU A 68 -11.63 2.86 2.56
N ASP A 69 -12.77 3.13 1.93
CA ASP A 69 -13.58 2.15 1.21
C ASP A 69 -13.17 2.10 -0.29
N ALA A 70 -13.84 1.27 -1.09
CA ALA A 70 -13.49 1.10 -2.50
C ALA A 70 -13.67 2.41 -3.34
N PRO A 71 -14.75 3.20 -3.14
CA PRO A 71 -14.84 4.55 -3.71
C PRO A 71 -13.70 5.48 -3.28
N GLY A 72 -13.35 5.51 -2.00
CA GLY A 72 -12.27 6.32 -1.45
C GLY A 72 -10.91 5.95 -2.05
N LEU A 73 -10.62 4.65 -2.16
CA LEU A 73 -9.43 4.15 -2.84
C LEU A 73 -9.38 4.59 -4.30
N ARG A 74 -10.50 4.50 -5.03
CA ARG A 74 -10.57 4.93 -6.43
C ARG A 74 -10.22 6.41 -6.54
N ASN A 75 -10.91 7.27 -5.80
CA ASN A 75 -10.69 8.72 -5.80
C ASN A 75 -9.23 9.07 -5.45
N TRP A 76 -8.71 8.41 -4.42
CA TRP A 76 -7.31 8.56 -4.00
C TRP A 76 -6.32 8.09 -5.09
N SER A 77 -6.58 6.96 -5.77
CA SER A 77 -5.69 6.42 -6.81
C SER A 77 -5.66 7.26 -8.09
N THR A 78 -6.75 7.98 -8.40
CA THR A 78 -6.86 8.86 -9.58
C THR A 78 -6.55 10.33 -9.28
N GLY A 79 -6.29 10.67 -8.01
CA GLY A 79 -6.09 12.06 -7.58
C GLY A 79 -7.32 12.96 -7.78
N THR A 80 -8.50 12.35 -7.88
CA THR A 80 -9.78 13.06 -8.03
C THR A 80 -10.45 13.13 -6.67
N GLU A 81 -10.64 14.33 -6.13
CA GLU A 81 -11.41 14.56 -4.90
C GLU A 81 -12.90 14.22 -5.09
#